data_AF-P56686-F1
#
_entry.id   AF-P56686-F1
#
_cell.length_a   1.000
_cell.length_b   1.000
_cell.length_c   1.000
_cell.angle_alpha   90.00
_cell.angle_beta   90.00
_cell.angle_gamma   90.00
#
_symmetry.space_group_name_H-M   'P 1'
#
loop_
_entity.id
_entity.type
_entity.pdbx_description
1 polymer ?
#
loop_
_entity_poly.entity_id
_entity_poly.type
_entity_poly.pdbx_seq_one_letter_code
_entity_poly.pdbx_strand_id
1 'polypeptide(L)' 'GFGCPFNQGACHRHCRSIRRRGGYCAGLFKQTCTCYR' A
#
# COMPACT_ATOMS: atom_id res chain seq x y z
N GLY A 1 -2.24 -3.13 9.78
CA GLY A 1 -2.82 -3.10 8.42
C GLY A 1 -2.29 -1.88 7.69
N PHE A 2 -2.02 -1.99 6.38
CA PHE A 2 -1.44 -0.91 5.57
C PHE A 2 -2.45 0.21 5.21
N GLY A 3 -3.54 0.35 5.97
CA GLY A 3 -4.63 1.30 5.72
C GLY A 3 -5.61 0.90 4.61
N CYS A 4 -5.28 -0.10 3.81
CA CYS A 4 -6.14 -0.65 2.77
C CYS A 4 -7.44 -1.27 3.35
N PRO A 5 -8.64 -0.93 2.83
CA PRO A 5 -8.92 -0.19 1.59
C PRO A 5 -9.09 1.33 1.73
N PHE A 6 -9.20 1.87 2.93
CA PHE A 6 -9.63 3.27 3.17
C PHE A 6 -8.48 4.29 3.19
N ASN A 7 -7.24 3.83 3.29
CA ASN A 7 -6.07 4.67 3.47
C ASN A 7 -4.88 4.12 2.67
N GLN A 8 -4.94 4.34 1.36
CA GLN A 8 -3.85 4.04 0.43
C GLN A 8 -2.56 4.80 0.79
N GLY A 9 -2.67 5.96 1.43
CA GLY A 9 -1.51 6.74 1.90
C GLY A 9 -0.68 6.00 2.95
N ALA A 10 -1.29 5.19 3.82
CA ALA A 10 -0.56 4.33 4.76
C ALA A 10 0.22 3.24 4.03
N CYS A 11 -0.37 2.60 3.03
CA CYS A 11 0.28 1.61 2.17
C CYS A 11 1.45 2.24 1.39
N HIS A 12 1.21 3.41 0.78
CA HIS A 12 2.23 4.13 0.04
C HIS A 12 3.42 4.51 0.93
N ARG A 13 3.16 5.08 2.12
CA ARG A 13 4.21 5.41 3.10
C ARG A 13 4.95 4.16 3.60
N HIS A 14 4.23 3.08 3.86
CA HIS A 14 4.84 1.80 4.22
C HIS A 14 5.82 1.33 3.15
N CYS A 15 5.39 1.31 1.89
CA CYS A 15 6.24 0.88 0.79
C CYS A 15 7.46 1.80 0.61
N ARG A 16 7.30 3.13 0.76
CA ARG A 16 8.45 4.05 0.77
C ARG A 16 9.42 3.77 1.91
N SER A 17 8.92 3.43 3.09
CA SER A 17 9.76 3.10 4.26
C SER A 17 10.65 1.88 4.03
N ILE A 18 10.22 0.93 3.20
CA ILE A 18 11.00 -0.28 2.84
C ILE A 18 11.79 -0.11 1.54
N ARG A 19 12.10 1.13 1.14
CA ARG A 19 12.86 1.50 -0.08
C ARG A 19 12.19 1.09 -1.40
N ARG A 20 10.85 1.09 -1.46
CA ARG A 20 10.08 1.00 -2.72
C ARG A 20 9.65 2.41 -3.16
N ARG A 21 9.32 2.64 -4.44
CA ARG A 21 8.83 3.96 -4.91
C ARG A 21 7.46 4.31 -4.35
N GLY A 22 6.65 3.32 -4.03
CA GLY A 22 5.34 3.52 -3.42
C GLY A 22 4.54 2.24 -3.35
N GLY A 23 3.29 2.36 -2.93
CA GLY A 23 2.36 1.25 -2.87
C GLY A 23 0.91 1.70 -3.08
N TYR A 24 0.08 0.73 -3.42
CA TYR A 24 -1.37 0.92 -3.61
C TYR A 24 -2.16 -0.26 -3.05
N CYS A 25 -3.44 -0.03 -2.76
CA CYS A 25 -4.34 -1.07 -2.31
C CYS A 25 -4.88 -1.90 -3.48
N ALA A 26 -4.78 -3.21 -3.39
CA ALA A 26 -5.08 -4.19 -4.43
C ALA A 26 -5.90 -5.38 -3.89
N GLY A 27 -6.37 -6.23 -4.80
CA GLY A 27 -7.26 -7.36 -4.51
C GLY A 27 -8.74 -6.99 -4.57
N LEU A 28 -9.61 -7.99 -4.52
CA LEU A 28 -11.06 -7.85 -4.70
C LEU A 28 -11.69 -6.84 -3.72
N PHE A 29 -11.21 -6.84 -2.48
CA PHE A 29 -11.66 -5.93 -1.42
C PHE A 29 -10.69 -4.77 -1.15
N LYS A 30 -9.67 -4.57 -2.01
CA LYS A 30 -8.59 -3.61 -1.79
C LYS A 30 -7.95 -3.73 -0.39
N GLN A 31 -7.85 -4.94 0.17
CA GLN A 31 -7.26 -5.18 1.50
C GLN A 31 -5.75 -5.47 1.44
N THR A 32 -5.22 -5.77 0.24
CA THR A 32 -3.80 -6.07 0.04
C THR A 32 -3.05 -4.78 -0.30
N CYS A 33 -1.90 -4.53 0.33
CA CYS A 33 -1.01 -3.45 -0.09
C CYS A 33 0.04 -4.00 -1.06
N THR A 34 0.04 -3.51 -2.29
CA THR A 34 1.01 -3.87 -3.33
C THR A 34 2.04 -2.76 -3.45
N CYS A 35 3.28 -3.05 -3.07
CA CYS A 35 4.40 -2.13 -3.26
C CYS A 35 5.00 -2.28 -4.66
N TYR A 36 5.02 -1.19 -5.44
CA TYR A 36 5.72 -1.15 -6.72
C TYR A 36 7.10 -0.53 -6.56
N ARG A 37 8.02 -0.92 -7.45
CA ARG A 37 9.41 -0.49 -7.36
C ARG A 37 9.58 0.98 -7.68
#